data_AF-A0A7S2K4I2-F1
#
_entry.id   AF-A0A7S2K4I2-F1
#
_cell.length_a   1.000
_cell.length_b   1.000
_cell.length_c   1.000
_cell.angle_alpha   90.00
_cell.angle_beta   90.00
_cell.angle_gamma   90.00
#
_symmetry.space_group_name_H-M   'P 1'
#
loop_
_entity.id
_entity.type
_entity.pdbx_description
1 polymer ?
#
loop_
_entity_poly.entity_id
_entity_poly.type
_entity_poly.pdbx_seq_one_letter_code
_entity_poly.pdbx_strand_id
1 'polypeptide(L)'
;KVRLDPPRPSGVTPASSSSSSKVGPFVLKERHAEYVIVQDGLDKDMLECCHKFLRTKRPQPAQMKNEGGESDDERKTRYDDRDSLVSWFSAQTECPWLHDRLADVVRHVGNAQWPLLKVDDKGDLACDYEQTQYAVYGPDQHFKAWHQDAYAEGNDPEDARQFTIVVMLSCRRDYTGGGFPAERPG
;
A
#
# COMPACT_ATOMS: atom_id res chain seq x y z
N LYS A 1 38.66 30.34 25.22
CA LYS A 1 38.02 31.13 24.14
C LYS A 1 36.80 30.37 23.67
N VAL A 2 35.61 30.77 24.12
CA VAL A 2 34.32 30.19 23.73
C VAL A 2 33.89 30.89 22.44
N ARG A 3 33.62 30.13 21.37
CA ARG A 3 32.92 30.62 20.18
C ARG A 3 31.45 30.22 20.35
N LEU A 4 30.57 31.22 20.39
CA LEU A 4 29.13 31.07 20.29
C LEU A 4 28.78 31.14 18.81
N ASP A 5 28.17 30.09 18.28
CA ASP A 5 27.60 30.11 16.94
C ASP A 5 26.26 30.87 16.93
N PRO A 6 25.93 31.58 15.83
CA PRO A 6 24.69 32.33 15.72
C PRO A 6 23.48 31.39 15.55
N PRO A 7 22.29 31.76 16.04
CA PRO A 7 21.11 30.95 15.79
C PRO A 7 20.47 31.27 14.43
N ARG A 8 19.72 30.28 13.93
CA ARG A 8 18.60 30.30 12.95
C ARG A 8 18.95 30.08 11.46
N PRO A 9 18.05 29.44 10.68
CA PRO A 9 16.59 29.64 10.73
C PRO A 9 15.75 28.41 11.06
N SER A 10 14.66 28.71 11.77
CA SER A 10 13.48 27.88 11.92
C SER A 10 12.94 27.52 10.53
N GLY A 11 13.11 26.27 10.13
CA GLY A 11 12.42 25.70 8.99
C GLY A 11 10.94 25.60 9.32
N VAL A 12 10.18 26.64 8.97
CA VAL A 12 8.74 26.52 8.80
C VAL A 12 8.55 25.69 7.54
N THR A 13 8.29 24.40 7.71
CA THR A 13 7.77 23.55 6.64
C THR A 13 6.48 24.21 6.16
N PRO A 14 6.30 24.51 4.86
CA PRO A 14 5.01 24.99 4.39
C PRO A 14 4.01 23.87 4.64
N ALA A 15 2.98 24.16 5.43
CA ALA A 15 1.80 23.30 5.49
C ALA A 15 1.30 23.17 4.05
N SER A 16 1.41 21.97 3.48
CA SER A 16 0.74 21.68 2.22
C SER A 16 -0.74 21.93 2.48
N SER A 17 -1.32 22.89 1.76
CA SER A 17 -2.74 23.14 1.79
C SER A 17 -3.42 21.89 1.20
N SER A 18 -3.77 20.93 2.06
CA SER A 18 -4.47 19.71 1.67
C SER A 18 -5.93 20.06 1.36
N SER A 19 -6.18 20.72 0.22
CA SER A 19 -7.53 20.83 -0.31
C SER A 19 -7.92 19.46 -0.82
N SER A 20 -8.84 18.78 -0.13
CA SER A 20 -9.38 17.53 -0.60
C SER A 20 -10.16 17.75 -1.90
N SER A 21 -9.99 16.85 -2.87
CA SER A 21 -10.67 16.92 -4.16
C SER A 21 -11.44 15.63 -4.43
N LYS A 22 -12.66 15.74 -4.95
CA LYS A 22 -13.43 14.57 -5.39
C LYS A 22 -12.93 14.09 -6.75
N VAL A 23 -12.67 12.80 -6.88
CA VAL A 23 -12.31 12.13 -8.14
C VAL A 23 -13.16 10.87 -8.27
N GLY A 24 -14.15 10.91 -9.17
CA GLY A 24 -15.19 9.88 -9.21
C GLY A 24 -15.90 9.77 -7.85
N PRO A 25 -16.08 8.55 -7.30
CA PRO A 25 -16.70 8.34 -5.99
C PRO A 25 -15.72 8.54 -4.81
N PHE A 26 -14.47 8.95 -5.05
CA PHE A 26 -13.41 9.00 -4.04
C PHE A 26 -13.05 10.43 -3.62
N VAL A 27 -12.56 10.57 -2.40
CA VAL A 27 -12.00 11.82 -1.89
C VAL A 27 -10.48 11.69 -1.80
N LEU A 28 -9.77 12.41 -2.65
CA LEU A 28 -8.33 12.51 -2.57
C LEU A 28 -7.96 13.45 -1.42
N LYS A 29 -7.33 12.91 -0.38
CA LYS A 29 -6.93 13.66 0.82
C LYS A 29 -5.58 14.34 0.61
N GLU A 30 -4.61 13.59 0.08
CA GLU A 30 -3.27 14.07 -0.16
C GLU A 30 -2.76 13.56 -1.50
N ARG A 31 -1.93 14.37 -2.14
CA ARG A 31 -1.26 14.03 -3.39
C ARG A 31 0.23 14.27 -3.24
N HIS A 32 1.00 13.26 -3.62
CA HIS A 32 2.45 13.30 -3.72
C HIS A 32 2.85 12.93 -5.16
N ALA A 33 4.12 13.07 -5.50
CA ALA A 33 4.58 12.82 -6.88
C ALA A 33 4.37 11.35 -7.32
N GLU A 34 4.52 10.41 -6.38
CA GLU A 34 4.54 8.97 -6.64
C GLU A 34 3.40 8.22 -5.95
N TYR A 35 2.65 8.87 -5.06
CA TYR A 35 1.53 8.25 -4.36
C TYR A 35 0.44 9.26 -4.00
N VAL A 36 -0.73 8.71 -3.70
CA VAL A 36 -1.93 9.44 -3.32
C VAL A 36 -2.55 8.81 -2.09
N ILE A 37 -3.14 9.64 -1.23
CA ILE A 37 -3.90 9.16 -0.07
C ILE A 37 -5.37 9.40 -0.35
N VAL A 38 -6.15 8.32 -0.44
CA VAL A 38 -7.60 8.36 -0.57
C VAL A 38 -8.23 8.29 0.82
N GLN A 39 -9.04 9.29 1.16
CA GLN A 39 -9.83 9.27 2.37
C GLN A 39 -11.12 8.46 2.13
N ASP A 40 -11.53 7.70 3.15
CA ASP A 40 -12.78 6.92 3.16
C ASP A 40 -12.90 6.01 1.91
N GLY A 41 -11.77 5.40 1.51
CA GLY A 41 -11.71 4.50 0.36
C GLY A 41 -12.67 3.32 0.49
N LEU A 42 -12.88 2.84 1.72
CA LEU A 42 -14.00 2.01 2.12
C LEU A 42 -14.88 2.84 3.06
N ASP A 43 -16.19 2.87 2.81
CA ASP A 43 -17.12 3.44 3.77
C ASP A 43 -17.27 2.52 5.00
N LYS A 44 -18.05 2.98 5.99
CA LYS A 44 -18.24 2.25 7.24
C LYS A 44 -18.82 0.85 7.02
N ASP A 45 -19.82 0.71 6.16
CA ASP A 45 -20.52 -0.56 5.94
C ASP A 45 -19.63 -1.53 5.16
N MET A 46 -18.86 -1.02 4.19
CA MET A 46 -17.82 -1.76 3.47
C MET A 46 -16.72 -2.23 4.42
N LEU A 47 -16.24 -1.38 5.33
CA LEU A 47 -15.21 -1.72 6.31
C LEU A 47 -15.70 -2.82 7.27
N GLU A 48 -16.94 -2.73 7.74
CA GLU A 48 -17.56 -3.78 8.56
C GLU A 48 -17.67 -5.12 7.81
N CYS A 49 -18.08 -5.08 6.53
CA CYS A 49 -18.12 -6.26 5.67
C CYS A 49 -16.72 -6.85 5.44
N CYS A 50 -15.72 -6.00 5.20
CA CYS A 50 -14.32 -6.39 5.03
C CYS A 50 -13.80 -7.10 6.29
N HIS A 51 -14.01 -6.53 7.47
CA HIS A 51 -13.60 -7.14 8.73
C HIS A 51 -14.28 -8.49 8.97
N LYS A 52 -15.58 -8.63 8.67
CA LYS A 52 -16.29 -9.91 8.79
C LYS A 52 -15.66 -10.97 7.89
N PHE A 53 -15.36 -10.62 6.64
CA PHE A 53 -14.68 -11.51 5.70
C PHE A 53 -13.26 -11.87 6.17
N LEU A 54 -12.43 -10.90 6.54
CA LEU A 54 -11.03 -11.13 6.91
C LEU A 54 -10.85 -11.97 8.18
N ARG A 55 -11.83 -11.96 9.09
CA ARG A 55 -11.84 -12.88 10.25
C ARG A 55 -11.81 -14.36 9.86
N THR A 56 -12.22 -14.69 8.63
CA THR A 56 -12.17 -16.08 8.12
C THR A 56 -10.79 -16.50 7.63
N LYS A 57 -9.85 -15.56 7.42
CA LYS A 57 -8.60 -15.78 6.68
C LYS A 57 -7.42 -16.32 7.49
N ARG A 58 -7.55 -16.45 8.82
CA ARG A 58 -6.59 -17.14 9.72
C ARG A 58 -5.10 -16.90 9.38
N PRO A 59 -4.60 -15.65 9.46
CA PRO A 59 -3.24 -15.33 9.06
C PRO A 59 -2.19 -16.09 9.89
N GLN A 60 -1.11 -16.50 9.23
CA GLN A 60 0.02 -17.25 9.81
C GLN A 60 1.28 -16.38 9.78
N PRO A 61 2.34 -16.67 10.55
CA PRO A 61 3.61 -15.95 10.44
C PRO A 61 4.04 -15.84 8.97
N ALA A 62 4.47 -14.64 8.55
CA ALA A 62 4.93 -14.43 7.18
C ALA A 62 6.05 -15.43 6.84
N GLN A 63 5.88 -16.14 5.74
CA GLN A 63 6.90 -17.03 5.18
C GLN A 63 7.24 -16.57 3.77
N MET A 64 8.47 -16.87 3.31
CA MET A 64 8.87 -16.57 1.95
C MET A 64 8.03 -17.34 0.95
N LYS A 65 7.50 -16.66 -0.08
CA LYS A 65 6.77 -17.30 -1.19
C LYS A 65 7.68 -18.22 -2.04
N ASN A 66 9.01 -18.09 -1.90
CA ASN A 66 10.03 -18.72 -2.75
C ASN A 66 10.86 -19.81 -2.05
N GLU A 67 10.29 -20.64 -1.18
CA GLU A 67 11.00 -21.79 -0.58
C GLU A 67 11.31 -22.94 -1.57
N GLY A 68 11.09 -22.77 -2.88
CA GLY A 68 11.29 -23.82 -3.90
C GLY A 68 12.01 -23.42 -5.18
N GLY A 69 12.58 -22.21 -5.28
CA GLY A 69 13.23 -21.73 -6.50
C GLY A 69 14.69 -21.29 -6.28
N GLU A 70 15.56 -21.67 -7.20
CA GLU A 70 16.88 -21.05 -7.41
C GLU A 70 16.70 -19.63 -7.96
N SER A 71 16.04 -18.75 -7.21
CA SER A 71 16.20 -17.31 -7.42
C SER A 71 17.54 -16.92 -6.78
N ASP A 72 18.42 -16.39 -7.62
CA ASP A 72 19.40 -15.39 -7.18
C ASP A 72 18.62 -14.26 -6.48
N ASP A 73 19.23 -13.68 -5.46
CA ASP A 73 19.04 -12.28 -5.05
C ASP A 73 19.01 -12.12 -3.54
N GLU A 74 19.64 -11.02 -3.13
CA GLU A 74 19.53 -10.28 -1.88
C GLU A 74 18.09 -10.05 -1.36
N ARG A 75 17.06 -10.51 -2.09
CA ARG A 75 15.65 -10.62 -1.67
C ARG A 75 15.49 -11.61 -0.52
N LYS A 76 16.22 -12.74 -0.52
CA LYS A 76 16.07 -13.80 0.49
C LYS A 76 16.53 -13.37 1.89
N THR A 77 17.58 -12.54 1.97
CA THR A 77 18.13 -12.03 3.24
C THR A 77 17.32 -10.90 3.88
N ARG A 78 16.37 -10.29 3.15
CA ARG A 78 15.59 -9.12 3.61
C ARG A 78 14.20 -9.46 4.18
N TYR A 79 13.76 -10.72 4.12
CA TYR A 79 12.43 -11.12 4.64
C TYR A 79 12.43 -11.53 6.11
N ASP A 80 13.60 -11.80 6.72
CA ASP A 80 13.76 -11.86 8.18
C ASP A 80 13.38 -10.52 8.86
N ASP A 81 13.25 -9.46 8.06
CA ASP A 81 12.78 -8.15 8.49
C ASP A 81 11.25 -8.02 8.51
N ARG A 82 10.47 -9.07 8.24
CA ARG A 82 9.02 -8.99 8.29
C ARG A 82 8.46 -9.97 9.33
N ASP A 83 7.95 -9.43 10.43
CA ASP A 83 7.43 -10.22 11.55
C ASP A 83 5.88 -10.19 11.65
N SER A 84 5.17 -9.76 10.61
CA SER A 84 3.70 -9.77 10.54
C SER A 84 3.10 -11.17 10.43
N LEU A 85 1.82 -11.31 10.78
CA LEU A 85 0.99 -12.42 10.31
C LEU A 85 0.38 -12.11 8.94
N VAL A 86 0.29 -13.09 8.04
CA VAL A 86 -0.15 -12.96 6.65
C VAL A 86 -1.16 -14.04 6.29
N SER A 87 -2.18 -13.65 5.54
CA SER A 87 -3.02 -14.56 4.77
C SER A 87 -3.15 -14.05 3.35
N TRP A 88 -3.21 -14.96 2.38
CA TRP A 88 -3.41 -14.64 0.98
C TRP A 88 -4.80 -15.11 0.55
N PHE A 89 -5.48 -14.29 -0.24
CA PHE A 89 -6.79 -14.64 -0.78
C PHE A 89 -6.99 -13.98 -2.13
N SER A 90 -7.90 -14.53 -2.95
CA SER A 90 -8.30 -13.87 -4.19
C SER A 90 -9.47 -12.94 -3.90
N ALA A 91 -9.26 -11.62 -3.91
CA ALA A 91 -10.37 -10.68 -3.77
C ALA A 91 -11.39 -10.86 -4.91
N GLN A 92 -10.91 -11.12 -6.13
CA GLN A 92 -11.78 -11.27 -7.30
C GLN A 92 -12.79 -12.40 -7.14
N THR A 93 -12.40 -13.54 -6.58
CA THR A 93 -13.28 -14.70 -6.45
C THR A 93 -13.93 -14.81 -5.07
N GLU A 94 -13.23 -14.41 -4.01
CA GLU A 94 -13.69 -14.62 -2.63
C GLU A 94 -14.35 -13.39 -2.00
N CYS A 95 -14.07 -12.19 -2.53
CA CYS A 95 -14.65 -10.94 -2.05
C CYS A 95 -14.90 -9.95 -3.22
N PRO A 96 -15.77 -10.29 -4.20
CA PRO A 96 -15.84 -9.55 -5.47
C PRO A 96 -16.13 -8.06 -5.30
N TRP A 97 -17.00 -7.69 -4.34
CA TRP A 97 -17.30 -6.28 -4.07
C TRP A 97 -16.06 -5.48 -3.63
N LEU A 98 -15.13 -6.12 -2.89
CA LEU A 98 -13.88 -5.48 -2.46
C LEU A 98 -12.94 -5.36 -3.66
N HIS A 99 -12.86 -6.39 -4.50
CA HIS A 99 -12.10 -6.33 -5.74
C HIS A 99 -12.57 -5.18 -6.64
N ASP A 100 -13.87 -5.09 -6.91
CA ASP A 100 -14.45 -4.03 -7.74
C ASP A 100 -14.15 -2.65 -7.14
N ARG A 101 -14.28 -2.52 -5.82
CA ARG A 101 -13.98 -1.26 -5.13
C ARG A 101 -12.52 -0.86 -5.25
N LEU A 102 -11.57 -1.81 -5.15
CA LEU A 102 -10.14 -1.55 -5.32
C LEU A 102 -9.80 -1.26 -6.78
N ALA A 103 -10.39 -1.98 -7.73
CA ALA A 103 -10.26 -1.71 -9.16
C ALA A 103 -10.77 -0.30 -9.52
N ASP A 104 -11.88 0.15 -8.90
CA ASP A 104 -12.38 1.50 -9.04
C ASP A 104 -11.40 2.55 -8.51
N VAL A 105 -10.72 2.28 -7.38
CA VAL A 105 -9.65 3.16 -6.88
C VAL A 105 -8.53 3.29 -7.92
N VAL A 106 -8.07 2.18 -8.50
CA VAL A 106 -7.06 2.23 -9.57
C VAL A 106 -7.60 2.99 -10.77
N ARG A 107 -8.81 2.67 -11.25
CA ARG A 107 -9.36 3.27 -12.47
C ARG A 107 -9.54 4.78 -12.33
N HIS A 108 -10.19 5.22 -11.25
CA HIS A 108 -10.57 6.62 -11.08
C HIS A 108 -9.50 7.47 -10.42
N VAL A 109 -8.64 6.89 -9.58
CA VAL A 109 -7.59 7.64 -8.88
C VAL A 109 -6.23 7.30 -9.47
N GLY A 110 -5.78 6.06 -9.38
CA GLY A 110 -4.44 5.65 -9.82
C GLY A 110 -4.15 5.98 -11.28
N ASN A 111 -4.88 5.36 -12.21
CA ASN A 111 -4.69 5.48 -13.65
C ASN A 111 -5.06 6.86 -14.20
N ALA A 112 -5.85 7.65 -13.45
CA ALA A 112 -6.11 9.05 -13.79
C ALA A 112 -4.92 9.97 -13.46
N GLN A 113 -4.11 9.64 -12.44
CA GLN A 113 -2.87 10.37 -12.14
C GLN A 113 -1.70 9.87 -12.99
N TRP A 114 -1.55 8.55 -13.08
CA TRP A 114 -0.47 7.88 -13.79
C TRP A 114 -1.09 6.92 -14.79
N PRO A 115 -1.25 7.32 -16.07
CA PRO A 115 -1.92 6.52 -17.09
C PRO A 115 -1.03 5.36 -17.56
N LEU A 116 -0.78 4.42 -16.67
CA LEU A 116 0.11 3.28 -16.85
C LEU A 116 -0.60 2.07 -17.45
N LEU A 117 -1.92 1.97 -17.26
CA LEU A 117 -2.76 0.85 -17.69
C LEU A 117 -3.63 1.23 -18.87
N LYS A 118 -3.71 0.32 -19.84
CA LYS A 118 -4.66 0.42 -20.95
C LYS A 118 -6.08 0.16 -20.43
N VAL A 119 -7.04 0.81 -21.06
CA VAL A 119 -8.47 0.61 -20.82
C VAL A 119 -9.04 -0.13 -22.02
N ASP A 120 -9.85 -1.17 -21.78
CA ASP A 120 -10.52 -1.92 -22.84
C ASP A 120 -11.77 -1.20 -23.37
N ASP A 121 -12.44 -1.80 -24.37
CA ASP A 121 -13.63 -1.23 -24.99
C ASP A 121 -14.83 -1.08 -24.03
N LYS A 122 -14.77 -1.72 -22.84
CA LYS A 122 -15.81 -1.67 -21.81
C LYS A 122 -15.50 -0.65 -20.71
N GLY A 123 -14.33 -0.02 -20.76
CA GLY A 123 -13.89 0.90 -19.71
C GLY A 123 -13.17 0.21 -18.55
N ASP A 124 -12.84 -1.07 -18.68
CA ASP A 124 -12.12 -1.84 -17.67
C ASP A 124 -10.60 -1.75 -17.86
N LEU A 125 -9.86 -1.81 -16.77
CA LEU A 125 -8.40 -1.80 -16.82
C LEU A 125 -7.91 -3.16 -17.34
N ALA A 126 -7.14 -3.14 -18.42
CA ALA A 126 -6.47 -4.31 -18.95
C ALA A 126 -5.20 -4.59 -18.14
N CYS A 127 -5.35 -5.32 -17.04
CA CYS A 127 -4.27 -5.73 -16.15
C CYS A 127 -4.55 -7.09 -15.50
N ASP A 128 -3.48 -7.75 -15.07
CA ASP A 128 -3.58 -8.92 -14.20
C ASP A 128 -3.70 -8.48 -12.73
N TYR A 129 -4.40 -9.29 -11.93
CA TYR A 129 -4.59 -9.04 -10.50
C TYR A 129 -3.90 -10.14 -9.70
N GLU A 130 -3.03 -9.74 -8.78
CA GLU A 130 -2.42 -10.66 -7.82
C GLU A 130 -3.37 -11.06 -6.69
N GLN A 131 -3.00 -12.12 -5.97
CA GLN A 131 -3.66 -12.42 -4.70
C GLN A 131 -3.50 -11.25 -3.74
N THR A 132 -4.58 -10.95 -3.03
CA THR A 132 -4.59 -9.92 -2.01
C THR A 132 -3.91 -10.44 -0.75
N GLN A 133 -2.96 -9.65 -0.23
CA GLN A 133 -2.29 -9.93 1.02
C GLN A 133 -3.03 -9.25 2.18
N TYR A 134 -3.53 -10.05 3.13
CA TYR A 134 -3.98 -9.57 4.43
C TYR A 134 -2.85 -9.69 5.44
N ALA A 135 -2.30 -8.55 5.87
CA ALA A 135 -1.25 -8.50 6.87
C ALA A 135 -1.77 -7.96 8.22
N VAL A 136 -1.35 -8.59 9.31
CA VAL A 136 -1.66 -8.17 10.69
C VAL A 136 -0.35 -7.97 11.43
N TYR A 137 -0.19 -6.79 12.01
CA TYR A 137 0.95 -6.44 12.85
C TYR A 137 0.47 -6.32 14.30
N GLY A 138 1.13 -7.05 15.19
CA GLY A 138 0.97 -6.97 16.63
C GLY A 138 1.92 -5.94 17.27
N PRO A 139 2.01 -5.94 18.61
CA PRO A 139 2.98 -5.12 19.33
C PRO A 139 4.41 -5.38 18.85
N ASP A 140 5.19 -4.32 18.67
CA ASP A 140 6.60 -4.32 18.25
C ASP A 140 6.89 -4.93 16.86
N GLN A 141 5.85 -5.39 16.15
CA GLN A 141 5.97 -5.94 14.81
C GLN A 141 6.04 -4.82 13.75
N HIS A 142 6.90 -5.00 12.76
CA HIS A 142 7.13 -4.09 11.66
C HIS A 142 7.79 -4.79 10.46
N PHE A 143 7.73 -4.15 9.29
CA PHE A 143 8.63 -4.46 8.19
C PHE A 143 9.89 -3.59 8.39
N LYS A 144 11.01 -4.19 8.80
CA LYS A 144 12.20 -3.45 9.23
C LYS A 144 12.98 -2.81 8.08
N ALA A 145 12.94 -3.42 6.91
CA ALA A 145 13.63 -2.92 5.72
C ALA A 145 12.74 -2.04 4.86
N TRP A 146 13.32 -0.94 4.37
CA TRP A 146 12.81 -0.25 3.19
C TRP A 146 12.80 -1.21 2.01
N HIS A 147 11.68 -1.26 1.29
CA HIS A 147 11.50 -2.13 0.15
C HIS A 147 10.68 -1.45 -0.94
N GLN A 148 10.85 -1.95 -2.15
CA GLN A 148 9.97 -1.69 -3.28
C GLN A 148 9.20 -2.97 -3.60
N ASP A 149 7.95 -2.83 -4.00
CA ASP A 149 7.11 -3.97 -4.39
C ASP A 149 7.48 -4.52 -5.77
N ALA A 150 8.17 -3.72 -6.58
CA ALA A 150 8.67 -4.07 -7.91
C ALA A 150 9.97 -3.32 -8.21
N TYR A 151 10.88 -3.99 -8.92
CA TYR A 151 12.14 -3.41 -9.42
C TYR A 151 12.13 -3.36 -10.94
N ALA A 152 12.49 -2.22 -11.54
CA ALA A 152 12.46 -2.04 -12.99
C ALA A 152 13.34 -3.01 -13.78
N GLU A 153 14.42 -3.51 -13.16
CA GLU A 153 15.37 -4.48 -13.74
C GLU A 153 15.16 -5.90 -13.19
N GLY A 154 14.12 -6.11 -12.39
CA GLY A 154 13.81 -7.41 -11.81
C GLY A 154 13.14 -8.36 -12.81
N ASN A 155 13.25 -9.67 -12.56
CA ASN A 155 12.75 -10.72 -13.44
C ASN A 155 11.64 -11.57 -12.81
N ASP A 156 11.24 -11.28 -11.58
CA ASP A 156 10.15 -12.01 -10.93
C ASP A 156 8.79 -11.45 -11.40
N PRO A 157 7.70 -12.24 -11.34
CA PRO A 157 6.37 -11.76 -11.70
C PRO A 157 5.95 -10.49 -10.92
N GLU A 158 6.39 -10.37 -9.67
CA GLU A 158 6.17 -9.20 -8.82
C GLU A 158 6.81 -7.91 -9.37
N ASP A 159 7.87 -8.01 -10.16
CA ASP A 159 8.55 -6.85 -10.75
C ASP A 159 7.72 -6.18 -11.88
N ALA A 160 6.66 -6.85 -12.35
CA ALA A 160 5.71 -6.29 -13.30
C ALA A 160 4.61 -5.41 -12.65
N ARG A 161 4.58 -5.26 -11.33
CA ARG A 161 3.55 -4.46 -10.64
C ARG A 161 3.66 -2.99 -11.03
N GLN A 162 2.55 -2.44 -11.53
CA GLN A 162 2.44 -1.01 -11.87
C GLN A 162 1.72 -0.20 -10.78
N PHE A 163 0.89 -0.84 -9.97
CA PHE A 163 0.16 -0.23 -8.87
C PHE A 163 0.15 -1.15 -7.64
N THR A 164 0.47 -0.58 -6.47
CA THR A 164 0.17 -1.18 -5.17
C THR A 164 -0.94 -0.38 -4.50
N ILE A 165 -1.97 -1.08 -4.00
CA ILE A 165 -2.96 -0.48 -3.11
C ILE A 165 -2.78 -1.04 -1.71
N VAL A 166 -2.57 -0.15 -0.74
CA VAL A 166 -2.55 -0.50 0.68
C VAL A 166 -3.78 0.07 1.36
N VAL A 167 -4.60 -0.80 1.94
CA VAL A 167 -5.80 -0.40 2.69
C VAL A 167 -5.51 -0.48 4.18
N MET A 168 -5.56 0.66 4.87
CA MET A 168 -5.40 0.72 6.32
C MET A 168 -6.73 0.40 7.00
N LEU A 169 -6.87 -0.81 7.53
CA LEU A 169 -8.13 -1.31 8.10
C LEU A 169 -8.32 -0.96 9.59
N SER A 170 -7.25 -0.65 10.30
CA SER A 170 -7.30 -0.30 11.73
C SER A 170 -7.40 1.21 11.91
N CYS A 171 -8.23 1.66 12.86
CA CYS A 171 -8.32 3.07 13.22
C CYS A 171 -6.98 3.54 13.80
N ARG A 172 -6.39 4.60 13.21
CA ARG A 172 -5.09 5.14 13.64
C ARG A 172 -5.05 5.56 15.11
N ARG A 173 -6.20 5.87 15.70
CA ARG A 173 -6.32 6.28 17.12
C ARG A 173 -6.16 5.13 18.09
N ASP A 174 -6.24 3.89 17.63
CA ASP A 174 -6.29 2.69 18.47
C ASP A 174 -4.89 2.09 18.73
N TYR A 175 -3.86 2.65 18.09
CA TYR A 175 -2.48 2.19 18.23
C TYR A 175 -1.46 3.34 18.20
N THR A 176 -0.26 3.10 18.69
CA THR A 176 0.91 4.00 18.55
C THR A 176 1.94 3.35 17.65
N GLY A 177 2.69 4.14 16.87
CA GLY A 177 3.54 3.59 15.80
C GLY A 177 2.71 3.16 14.59
N GLY A 178 3.16 2.14 13.87
CA GLY A 178 2.44 1.55 12.71
C GLY A 178 2.19 2.52 11.56
N GLY A 179 3.00 3.57 11.45
CA GLY A 179 2.94 4.47 10.29
C GLY A 179 3.31 3.71 9.02
N PHE A 180 2.77 4.16 7.89
CA PHE A 180 3.17 3.69 6.57
C PHE A 180 4.04 4.78 5.93
N PRO A 181 5.36 4.79 6.20
CA PRO A 181 6.25 5.77 5.61
C PRO A 181 6.54 5.39 4.14
N ALA A 182 6.62 6.40 3.28
CA ALA A 182 7.11 6.26 1.92
C ALA A 182 8.39 7.10 1.78
N GLU A 183 9.49 6.46 1.39
CA GLU A 183 10.73 7.15 1.06
C GLU A 183 10.56 7.84 -0.30
N ARG A 184 11.04 9.08 -0.40
CA ARG A 184 11.02 9.83 -1.65
C ARG A 184 12.42 9.77 -2.24
N PRO A 185 12.59 9.46 -3.53
CA PRO A 185 13.89 9.62 -4.18
C PRO A 185 14.34 11.08 -4.04
N GLY A 186 15.57 11.26 -3.56
CA GLY A 186 16.19 12.58 -3.34
C GLY A 186 16.61 13.28 -4.64
#